data_AF-A0A2W0DM75-F1
#
_entry.id   AF-A0A2W0DM75-F1
#
_cell.length_a   1.000
_cell.length_b   1.000
_cell.length_c   1.000
_cell.angle_alpha   90.00
_cell.angle_beta   90.00
_cell.angle_gamma   90.00
#
_symmetry.space_group_name_H-M   'P 1'
#
loop_
_entity.id
_entity.type
_entity.pdbx_description
1 polymer ?
#
loop_
_entity_poly.entity_id
_entity_poly.type
_entity_poly.pdbx_seq_one_letter_code
_entity_poly.pdbx_strand_id
1 'polypeptide(L)'
;MNGVGVGVLDEAGRLRLLGAGVTGAAFAVVLVMLVLSSWTEATTAVLVSVGIPTAVAGAAIAVVLQRRAWRAEGGYERSIVVREWIADGQVPGGVPADQWIPLVQAQADREGAGWGKVVLGVLWIAMTWSMRDQHGTLITTTLILLWSAMALWAAVWVIPRARAARALLRRSVSTIG
;
A
#
# COMPACT_ATOMS: atom_id res chain seq x y z
N MET A 1 11.70 -32.78 1.30
CA MET A 1 12.89 -31.91 1.25
C MET A 1 12.44 -30.51 0.88
N ASN A 2 12.72 -29.54 1.76
CA ASN A 2 12.25 -28.15 1.65
C ASN A 2 13.04 -27.39 0.57
N GLY A 3 12.34 -27.00 -0.49
CA GLY A 3 12.81 -26.01 -1.45
C GLY A 3 11.77 -24.90 -1.54
N VAL A 4 11.84 -23.93 -0.63
CA VAL A 4 11.09 -22.67 -0.75
C VAL A 4 11.72 -21.90 -1.91
N GLY A 5 11.27 -22.21 -3.13
CA GLY A 5 11.54 -21.41 -4.30
C GLY A 5 10.76 -20.10 -4.15
N VAL A 6 11.40 -19.10 -3.55
CA VAL A 6 10.99 -17.71 -3.74
C VAL A 6 11.19 -17.45 -5.24
N GLY A 7 10.11 -17.50 -6.03
CA GLY A 7 10.16 -17.22 -7.46
C GLY A 7 11.00 -15.97 -7.74
N VAL A 8 11.88 -16.06 -8.73
CA VAL A 8 12.87 -15.02 -9.03
C VAL A 8 12.11 -13.72 -9.30
N LEU A 9 12.33 -12.71 -8.45
CA LEU A 9 11.75 -11.39 -8.65
C LEU A 9 12.28 -10.82 -9.97
N ASP A 10 11.37 -10.66 -10.93
CA ASP A 10 11.64 -9.89 -12.14
C ASP A 10 11.96 -8.42 -11.80
N GLU A 11 12.40 -7.67 -12.81
CA GLU A 11 12.78 -6.26 -12.63
C GLU A 11 11.60 -5.42 -12.11
N ALA A 12 10.37 -5.74 -12.53
CA ALA A 12 9.15 -5.10 -12.03
C ALA A 12 8.91 -5.36 -10.53
N GLY A 13 9.24 -6.55 -10.04
CA GLY A 13 9.15 -6.93 -8.65
C GLY A 13 10.18 -6.21 -7.80
N ARG A 14 11.40 -6.04 -8.32
CA ARG A 14 12.44 -5.23 -7.68
C ARG A 14 12.04 -3.76 -7.61
N LEU A 15 11.53 -3.19 -8.70
CA LEU A 15 11.02 -1.82 -8.74
C LEU A 15 9.85 -1.61 -7.77
N ARG A 16 8.96 -2.60 -7.60
CA ARG A 16 7.89 -2.54 -6.60
C ARG A 16 8.42 -2.55 -5.16
N LEU A 17 9.47 -3.32 -4.87
CA LEU A 17 10.10 -3.31 -3.54
C LEU A 17 10.83 -2.00 -3.28
N LEU A 18 11.52 -1.45 -4.28
CA LEU A 18 12.16 -0.13 -4.19
C LEU A 18 11.10 0.95 -3.96
N GLY A 19 10.02 0.95 -4.73
CA GLY A 19 8.88 1.85 -4.53
C GLY A 19 8.31 1.75 -3.13
N ALA A 20 8.01 0.53 -2.66
CA ALA A 20 7.53 0.31 -1.29
C ALA A 20 8.52 0.81 -0.23
N GLY A 21 9.81 0.56 -0.41
CA GLY A 21 10.88 1.04 0.48
C GLY A 21 10.95 2.57 0.54
N VAL A 22 10.95 3.26 -0.61
CA VAL A 22 10.95 4.72 -0.70
C VAL A 22 9.71 5.32 -0.04
N THR A 23 8.54 4.73 -0.29
CA THR A 23 7.29 5.24 0.29
C THR A 23 7.26 5.03 1.80
N GLY A 24 7.73 3.87 2.28
CA GLY A 24 7.88 3.56 3.70
C GLY A 24 8.85 4.49 4.42
N ALA A 25 9.99 4.77 3.81
CA ALA A 25 10.97 5.73 4.32
C ALA A 25 10.36 7.13 4.46
N ALA A 26 9.76 7.64 3.38
CA ALA A 26 9.17 8.97 3.38
C ALA A 26 8.07 9.10 4.45
N PHE A 27 7.17 8.11 4.54
CA PHE A 27 6.11 8.12 5.54
C PHE A 27 6.66 8.11 6.97
N ALA A 28 7.64 7.26 7.26
CA ALA A 28 8.21 7.15 8.60
C ALA A 28 8.95 8.42 9.03
N VAL A 29 9.71 9.05 8.12
CA VAL A 29 10.36 10.33 8.37
C VAL A 29 9.33 11.41 8.67
N VAL A 30 8.29 11.54 7.84
CA VAL A 30 7.24 12.55 8.04
C VAL A 30 6.55 12.34 9.39
N LEU A 31 6.17 11.10 9.72
CA LEU A 31 5.50 10.78 10.97
C LEU A 31 6.37 11.13 12.19
N VAL A 32 7.65 10.75 12.19
CA VAL A 32 8.54 11.02 13.33
C VAL A 32 8.90 12.50 13.42
N MET A 33 9.11 13.19 12.31
CA MET A 33 9.34 14.63 12.32
C MET A 33 8.11 15.41 12.76
N LEU A 34 6.90 14.93 12.43
CA LEU A 34 5.66 15.49 12.95
C LEU A 34 5.63 15.43 14.49
N VAL A 35 5.93 14.25 15.05
CA VAL A 35 5.96 14.06 16.52
C VAL A 35 7.06 14.90 17.16
N LEU A 36 8.27 14.92 16.59
CA LEU A 36 9.40 15.68 17.12
C LEU A 36 9.20 17.20 17.04
N SER A 37 8.46 17.69 16.03
CA SER A 37 8.19 19.13 15.88
C SER A 37 7.42 19.73 17.06
N SER A 38 6.76 18.90 17.85
CA SER A 38 6.08 19.32 19.09
C SER A 38 7.02 19.56 20.27
N TRP A 39 8.29 19.12 20.19
CA TRP A 39 9.24 19.14 21.32
C TRP A 39 10.60 19.75 20.97
N THR A 40 10.95 19.80 19.69
CA THR A 40 12.31 20.12 19.22
C THR A 40 12.28 20.75 17.83
N GLU A 41 13.13 21.76 17.61
CA GLU A 41 13.32 22.37 16.29
C GLU A 41 14.01 21.40 15.32
N ALA A 42 13.64 21.51 14.04
CA ALA A 42 14.20 20.71 12.96
C ALA A 42 15.63 21.17 12.62
N THR A 43 16.62 20.64 13.34
CA THR A 43 18.04 20.89 13.06
C THR A 43 18.63 19.78 12.18
N THR A 44 19.73 20.07 11.48
CA THR A 44 20.48 19.06 10.70
C THR A 44 20.91 17.88 11.56
N ALA A 45 21.22 18.11 12.84
CA ALA A 45 21.54 17.06 13.80
C ALA A 45 20.36 16.12 14.05
N VAL A 46 19.13 16.65 14.20
CA VAL A 46 17.90 15.86 14.38
C VAL A 46 17.56 15.06 13.11
N LEU A 47 17.76 15.66 11.94
CA LEU A 47 17.60 14.98 10.64
C LEU A 47 18.54 13.78 10.49
N VAL A 48 19.81 13.92 10.86
CA VAL A 48 20.80 12.84 10.72
C VAL A 48 20.62 11.77 11.80
N SER A 49 20.41 12.18 13.06
CA SER A 49 20.33 11.26 14.19
C SER A 49 19.00 10.53 14.31
N VAL A 50 17.90 11.13 13.83
CA VAL A 50 16.57 10.53 13.91
C VAL A 50 15.96 10.32 12.53
N GLY A 51 16.00 11.33 11.65
CA GLY A 51 15.42 11.22 10.31
C GLY A 51 15.95 10.04 9.50
N ILE A 52 17.28 9.91 9.38
CA ILE A 52 17.91 8.83 8.60
C ILE A 52 17.59 7.44 9.19
N PRO A 53 17.80 7.16 10.50
CA PRO A 53 17.44 5.87 11.08
C PRO A 53 15.95 5.52 10.91
N THR A 54 15.08 6.52 11.05
CA THR A 54 13.64 6.31 10.87
C THR A 54 13.27 6.01 9.42
N ALA A 55 13.92 6.67 8.46
CA ALA A 55 13.77 6.37 7.03
C ALA A 55 14.13 4.91 6.72
N VAL A 56 15.27 4.45 7.26
CA VAL A 56 15.74 3.07 7.09
C VAL A 56 14.76 2.07 7.70
N ALA A 57 14.28 2.34 8.92
CA ALA A 57 13.27 1.51 9.57
C ALA A 57 11.96 1.46 8.78
N GLY A 58 11.47 2.61 8.31
CA GLY A 58 10.27 2.73 7.48
C GLY A 58 10.37 1.96 6.17
N ALA A 59 11.50 2.08 5.47
CA ALA A 59 11.78 1.32 4.27
C ALA A 59 11.77 -0.18 4.53
N ALA A 60 12.47 -0.63 5.57
CA ALA A 60 12.56 -2.04 5.93
C ALA A 60 11.17 -2.62 6.26
N ILE A 61 10.37 -1.91 7.06
CA ILE A 61 9.00 -2.34 7.41
C ILE A 61 8.14 -2.43 6.17
N ALA A 62 8.15 -1.42 5.28
CA ALA A 62 7.35 -1.44 4.06
C ALA A 62 7.73 -2.59 3.13
N VAL A 63 9.02 -2.84 2.95
CA VAL A 63 9.54 -3.99 2.18
C VAL A 63 9.10 -5.32 2.79
N VAL A 64 9.18 -5.47 4.12
CA VAL A 64 8.75 -6.68 4.82
C VAL A 64 7.25 -6.90 4.67
N LEU A 65 6.43 -5.86 4.82
CA LEU A 65 4.98 -5.93 4.63
C LEU A 65 4.63 -6.29 3.19
N GLN A 66 5.30 -5.68 2.21
CA GLN A 66 5.12 -6.00 0.79
C GLN A 66 5.44 -7.48 0.50
N ARG A 67 6.56 -7.99 1.04
CA ARG A 67 6.92 -9.41 0.92
C ARG A 67 5.96 -10.34 1.66
N ARG A 68 5.44 -9.93 2.82
CA ARG A 68 4.41 -10.70 3.55
C ARG A 68 3.11 -10.76 2.75
N ALA A 69 2.69 -9.66 2.13
CA ALA A 69 1.53 -9.61 1.26
C ALA A 69 1.67 -10.58 0.08
N TRP A 70 2.83 -10.59 -0.61
CA TRP A 70 3.09 -11.54 -1.69
C TRP A 70 3.08 -13.00 -1.22
N ARG A 71 3.60 -13.29 -0.02
CA ARG A 71 3.54 -14.64 0.54
C ARG A 71 2.10 -15.06 0.87
N ALA A 72 1.29 -14.15 1.40
CA ALA A 72 -0.13 -14.42 1.66
C ALA A 72 -0.93 -14.67 0.37
N GLU A 73 -0.51 -14.09 -0.75
CA GLU A 73 -1.09 -14.30 -2.08
C GLU A 73 -0.56 -15.55 -2.81
N GLY A 74 0.26 -16.38 -2.14
CA GLY A 74 0.82 -17.60 -2.72
C GLY A 74 2.02 -17.37 -3.66
N GLY A 75 2.66 -16.19 -3.60
CA GLY A 75 3.87 -15.84 -4.34
C GLY A 75 3.71 -14.63 -5.27
N TYR A 76 4.84 -14.01 -5.63
CA TYR A 76 4.87 -12.84 -6.51
C TYR A 76 4.26 -13.11 -7.89
N GLU A 77 4.59 -14.25 -8.51
CA GLU A 77 4.07 -14.65 -9.82
C GLU A 77 2.54 -14.80 -9.77
N ARG A 78 2.01 -15.44 -8.73
CA ARG A 78 0.58 -15.63 -8.52
C ARG A 78 -0.15 -14.29 -8.33
N SER A 79 0.49 -13.32 -7.68
CA SER A 79 -0.06 -11.96 -7.56
C SER A 79 -0.16 -11.20 -8.88
N ILE A 80 0.73 -11.46 -9.84
CA ILE A 80 0.68 -10.82 -11.17
C ILE A 80 -0.44 -11.44 -11.99
N VAL A 81 -0.50 -12.77 -12.01
CA VAL A 81 -1.50 -13.51 -12.78
C VAL A 81 -2.93 -13.13 -12.35
N VAL A 82 -3.19 -13.04 -11.03
CA VAL A 82 -4.49 -12.56 -10.52
C VAL A 82 -4.76 -11.11 -10.91
N ARG A 83 -3.72 -10.28 -10.97
CA ARG A 83 -3.83 -8.89 -11.39
C ARG A 83 -4.22 -8.76 -12.87
N GLU A 84 -3.70 -9.63 -13.73
CA GLU A 84 -4.07 -9.72 -15.14
C GLU A 84 -5.51 -10.20 -15.30
N TRP A 85 -5.94 -11.24 -14.57
CA TRP A 85 -7.34 -11.71 -14.62
C TRP A 85 -8.34 -10.61 -14.27
N ILE A 86 -8.02 -9.77 -13.29
CA ILE A 86 -8.87 -8.63 -12.90
C ILE A 86 -8.86 -7.53 -13.96
N ALA A 87 -7.72 -7.30 -14.62
CA ALA A 87 -7.62 -6.32 -15.70
C ALA A 87 -8.39 -6.76 -16.94
N ASP A 88 -8.27 -8.04 -17.30
CA ASP A 88 -8.94 -8.65 -18.45
C ASP A 88 -10.41 -9.00 -18.15
N GLY A 89 -10.81 -8.97 -16.88
CA GLY A 89 -12.18 -9.24 -16.43
C GLY A 89 -12.60 -10.71 -16.52
N GLN A 90 -11.64 -11.63 -16.72
CA GLN A 90 -11.89 -13.07 -16.86
C GLN A 90 -10.75 -13.92 -16.29
N VAL A 91 -11.08 -15.13 -15.85
CA VAL A 91 -10.11 -16.16 -15.45
C VAL A 91 -9.93 -17.13 -16.61
N PRO A 92 -8.69 -17.47 -17.03
CA PRO A 92 -8.43 -18.43 -18.09
C PRO A 92 -9.09 -19.79 -17.82
N GLY A 93 -9.71 -20.36 -18.86
CA GLY A 93 -10.32 -21.69 -18.81
C GLY A 93 -9.26 -22.76 -18.60
N GLY A 94 -9.16 -23.27 -17.37
CA GLY A 94 -8.12 -24.22 -16.97
C GLY A 94 -7.63 -24.05 -15.54
N VAL A 95 -7.96 -22.92 -14.88
CA VAL A 95 -7.62 -22.71 -13.47
C VAL A 95 -8.74 -23.24 -12.57
N PRO A 96 -8.45 -24.19 -11.66
CA PRO A 96 -9.44 -24.73 -10.72
C PRO A 96 -10.02 -23.67 -9.76
N ALA A 97 -11.31 -23.78 -9.45
CA ALA A 97 -12.05 -22.82 -8.63
C ALA A 97 -11.53 -22.68 -7.19
N ASP A 98 -11.04 -23.77 -6.61
CA ASP A 98 -10.37 -23.82 -5.31
C ASP A 98 -9.08 -22.98 -5.26
N GLN A 99 -8.46 -22.69 -6.41
CA GLN A 99 -7.23 -21.91 -6.49
C GLN A 99 -7.48 -20.42 -6.75
N TRP A 100 -8.37 -20.08 -7.70
CA TRP A 100 -8.55 -18.68 -8.09
C TRP A 100 -9.52 -17.90 -7.19
N ILE A 101 -10.55 -18.56 -6.63
CA ILE A 101 -11.56 -17.89 -5.79
C ILE A 101 -10.92 -17.21 -4.56
N PRO A 102 -10.09 -17.89 -3.74
CA PRO A 102 -9.49 -17.27 -2.56
C PRO A 102 -8.61 -16.07 -2.90
N LEU A 103 -7.91 -16.11 -4.05
CA LEU A 103 -7.00 -15.06 -4.49
C LEU A 103 -7.75 -13.80 -4.93
N VAL A 104 -8.82 -13.97 -5.70
CA VAL A 104 -9.67 -12.84 -6.13
C VAL A 104 -10.44 -12.28 -4.93
N GLN A 105 -10.87 -13.14 -3.99
CA GLN A 105 -11.52 -12.72 -2.76
C GLN A 105 -10.60 -11.89 -1.86
N ALA A 106 -9.35 -12.31 -1.67
CA ALA A 106 -8.34 -11.54 -0.94
C ALA A 106 -8.09 -10.15 -1.57
N GLN A 107 -8.29 -10.00 -2.89
CA GLN A 107 -8.22 -8.71 -3.57
C GLN A 107 -9.51 -7.90 -3.42
N ALA A 108 -10.69 -8.54 -3.40
CA ALA A 108 -11.97 -7.88 -3.15
C ALA A 108 -12.07 -7.33 -1.72
N ASP A 109 -11.51 -8.05 -0.74
CA ASP A 109 -11.50 -7.64 0.68
C ASP A 109 -10.65 -6.36 0.92
N ARG A 110 -9.80 -6.00 -0.04
CA ARG A 110 -9.01 -4.74 0.01
C ARG A 110 -9.86 -3.50 -0.16
N GLU A 111 -11.12 -3.62 -0.59
CA GLU A 111 -12.03 -2.47 -0.66
C GLU A 111 -12.14 -1.79 0.72
N GLY A 112 -12.30 -2.57 1.79
CA GLY A 112 -12.38 -2.05 3.16
C GLY A 112 -11.09 -1.36 3.60
N ALA A 113 -9.93 -1.96 3.32
CA ALA A 113 -8.63 -1.36 3.61
C ALA A 113 -8.37 -0.08 2.78
N GLY A 114 -8.89 -0.02 1.55
CA GLY A 114 -8.86 1.17 0.70
C GLY A 114 -9.66 2.32 1.29
N TRP A 115 -10.91 2.06 1.69
CA TRP A 115 -11.75 3.06 2.37
C TRP A 115 -11.17 3.52 3.70
N GLY A 116 -10.58 2.61 4.48
CA GLY A 116 -9.88 2.96 5.70
C GLY A 116 -8.78 4.00 5.47
N LYS A 117 -8.00 3.87 4.38
CA LYS A 117 -6.97 4.85 4.01
C LYS A 117 -7.55 6.21 3.60
N VAL A 118 -8.69 6.21 2.91
CA VAL A 118 -9.37 7.46 2.52
C VAL A 118 -9.87 8.20 3.76
N VAL A 119 -10.59 7.52 4.65
CA VAL A 119 -11.11 8.11 5.89
C VAL A 119 -9.97 8.61 6.77
N LEU A 120 -8.94 7.79 6.95
CA LEU A 120 -7.75 8.16 7.71
C LEU A 120 -7.06 9.38 7.10
N GLY A 121 -6.91 9.43 5.77
CA GLY A 121 -6.34 10.58 5.06
C GLY A 121 -7.15 11.87 5.30
N VAL A 122 -8.48 11.80 5.22
CA VAL A 122 -9.35 12.96 5.50
C VAL A 122 -9.22 13.44 6.95
N LEU A 123 -9.22 12.52 7.91
CA LEU A 123 -9.04 12.85 9.33
C LEU A 123 -7.69 13.52 9.59
N TRP A 124 -6.61 13.00 9.00
CA TRP A 124 -5.29 13.59 9.14
C TRP A 124 -5.17 14.94 8.46
N ILE A 125 -5.79 15.16 7.30
CA ILE A 125 -5.85 16.48 6.67
C ILE A 125 -6.53 17.48 7.60
N ALA A 126 -7.67 17.10 8.19
CA ALA A 126 -8.39 17.96 9.13
C ALA A 126 -7.57 18.29 10.39
N MET A 127 -6.87 17.29 10.94
CA MET A 127 -6.01 17.47 12.11
C MET A 127 -4.75 18.31 11.79
N THR A 128 -4.12 18.08 10.64
CA THR A 128 -3.01 18.93 10.16
C THR A 128 -3.47 20.38 9.98
N TRP A 129 -4.66 20.59 9.43
CA TRP A 129 -5.22 21.92 9.24
C TRP A 129 -5.55 22.62 10.57
N SER A 130 -6.03 21.90 11.59
CA SER A 130 -6.30 22.48 12.91
C SER A 130 -5.04 22.91 13.64
N MET A 131 -3.91 22.26 13.37
CA MET A 131 -2.59 22.58 13.94
C MET A 131 -1.75 23.49 13.03
N ARG A 132 -2.34 24.09 11.99
CA ARG A 132 -1.59 24.90 11.00
C ARG A 132 -0.78 26.04 11.62
N ASP A 133 -1.31 26.63 12.68
CA ASP A 133 -0.69 27.76 13.37
C ASP A 133 0.51 27.32 14.24
N GLN A 134 0.62 26.03 14.55
CA GLN A 134 1.75 25.44 15.30
C GLN A 134 2.88 24.97 14.38
N HIS A 135 2.57 24.41 13.20
CA HIS A 135 3.57 23.81 12.31
C HIS A 135 4.08 24.77 11.21
N GLY A 136 3.43 25.91 11.02
CA GLY A 136 3.75 26.84 9.93
C GLY A 136 3.30 26.32 8.56
N THR A 137 3.27 27.22 7.56
CA THR A 137 2.63 26.98 6.25
C THR A 137 3.28 25.85 5.46
N LEU A 138 4.60 25.72 5.49
CA LEU A 138 5.35 24.74 4.69
C LEU A 138 5.11 23.29 5.15
N ILE A 139 5.15 23.05 6.46
CA ILE A 139 4.90 21.71 7.03
C ILE A 139 3.43 21.34 6.83
N THR A 140 2.52 22.27 7.09
CA THR A 140 1.07 22.07 6.92
C THR A 140 0.72 21.67 5.48
N THR A 141 1.22 22.41 4.50
CA THR A 141 0.95 22.12 3.08
C THR A 141 1.56 20.79 2.63
N THR A 142 2.78 20.46 3.06
CA THR A 142 3.43 19.18 2.74
C THR A 142 2.65 17.99 3.28
N LEU A 143 2.17 18.08 4.53
CA LEU A 143 1.35 17.04 5.14
C LEU A 143 0.01 16.87 4.43
N ILE A 144 -0.68 17.96 4.12
CA ILE A 144 -1.94 17.91 3.38
C ILE A 144 -1.74 17.23 2.02
N LEU A 145 -0.67 17.56 1.31
CA LEU A 145 -0.34 16.91 0.03
C LEU A 145 -0.07 15.41 0.20
N LEU A 146 0.69 15.01 1.22
CA LEU A 146 0.95 13.60 1.53
C LEU A 146 -0.35 12.82 1.78
N TRP A 147 -1.20 13.31 2.67
CA TRP A 147 -2.45 12.64 3.02
C TRP A 147 -3.43 12.62 1.84
N SER A 148 -3.48 13.70 1.06
CA SER A 148 -4.28 13.76 -0.17
C SER A 148 -3.79 12.76 -1.21
N ALA A 149 -2.47 12.65 -1.41
CA ALA A 149 -1.89 11.68 -2.34
C ALA A 149 -2.20 10.24 -1.92
N MET A 150 -2.13 9.91 -0.63
CA MET A 150 -2.50 8.58 -0.15
C MET A 150 -4.00 8.28 -0.32
N ALA A 151 -4.87 9.24 0.03
CA ALA A 151 -6.32 9.09 -0.13
C ALA A 151 -6.68 8.94 -1.61
N LEU A 152 -6.08 9.76 -2.49
CA LEU A 152 -6.27 9.69 -3.93
C LEU A 152 -5.79 8.36 -4.50
N TRP A 153 -4.62 7.87 -4.07
CA TRP A 153 -4.12 6.56 -4.48
C TRP A 153 -5.09 5.44 -4.10
N ALA A 154 -5.62 5.46 -2.88
CA ALA A 154 -6.62 4.50 -2.44
C ALA A 154 -7.90 4.58 -3.28
N ALA A 155 -8.38 5.79 -3.56
CA ALA A 155 -9.59 6.05 -4.34
C ALA A 155 -9.47 5.66 -5.82
N VAL A 156 -8.33 5.94 -6.45
CA VAL A 156 -8.13 5.73 -7.89
C VAL A 156 -7.66 4.31 -8.21
N TRP A 157 -6.83 3.71 -7.37
CA TRP A 157 -6.18 2.43 -7.69
C TRP A 157 -6.64 1.26 -6.84
N VAL A 158 -6.84 1.45 -5.53
CA VAL A 158 -7.14 0.33 -4.62
C VAL A 158 -8.62 -0.05 -4.68
N ILE A 159 -9.51 0.92 -4.52
CA ILE A 159 -10.96 0.69 -4.48
C ILE A 159 -11.49 0.17 -5.83
N PRO A 160 -11.18 0.77 -6.99
CA PRO A 160 -11.71 0.29 -8.27
C PRO A 160 -11.23 -1.12 -8.61
N ARG A 161 -9.98 -1.44 -8.26
CA ARG A 161 -9.43 -2.79 -8.47
C ARG A 161 -10.09 -3.84 -7.59
N ALA A 162 -10.38 -3.51 -6.33
CA ALA A 162 -11.11 -4.40 -5.43
C ALA A 162 -12.56 -4.61 -5.91
N ARG A 163 -13.20 -3.55 -6.41
CA ARG A 163 -14.54 -3.64 -7.03
C ARG A 163 -14.54 -4.49 -8.29
N ALA A 164 -13.54 -4.36 -9.14
CA ALA A 164 -13.38 -5.20 -10.34
C ALA A 164 -13.21 -6.69 -9.96
N ALA A 165 -12.39 -7.00 -8.95
CA ALA A 165 -12.27 -8.35 -8.41
C ALA A 165 -13.63 -8.89 -7.89
N ARG A 166 -14.39 -8.05 -7.19
CA ARG A 166 -15.73 -8.40 -6.68
C ARG A 166 -16.74 -8.64 -7.81
N ALA A 167 -16.67 -7.85 -8.89
CA ALA A 167 -17.50 -8.03 -10.07
C ALA A 167 -17.16 -9.33 -10.81
N LEU A 168 -15.87 -9.68 -10.90
CA LEU A 168 -15.39 -10.92 -11.48
C LEU A 168 -15.93 -12.13 -10.69
N LEU A 169 -15.84 -12.13 -9.36
CA LEU A 169 -16.44 -13.18 -8.51
C LEU A 169 -17.94 -13.35 -8.78
N ARG A 170 -18.69 -12.25 -8.87
CA ARG A 170 -20.15 -12.29 -9.11
C ARG A 170 -20.50 -12.88 -10.48
N ARG A 171 -19.76 -12.53 -11.53
CA ARG A 171 -19.99 -13.06 -12.89
C ARG A 171 -19.69 -14.55 -12.95
N SER A 172 -18.58 -15.00 -12.38
CA SER A 172 -18.21 -16.43 -12.40
C SER A 172 -19.21 -17.32 -11.66
N VAL A 173 -19.84 -16.83 -10.59
CA VAL A 173 -20.91 -17.56 -9.89
C VAL A 173 -22.17 -17.66 -10.75
N SER A 174 -22.48 -16.63 -11.57
CA SER A 174 -23.65 -16.66 -12.46
C SER A 174 -23.50 -17.57 -13.67
N THR A 175 -22.28 -17.94 -14.08
CA THR A 175 -22.04 -18.82 -15.25
C THR A 175 -21.99 -20.31 -14.90
N ILE A 176 -21.92 -20.67 -13.62
CA ILE A 176 -21.91 -22.06 -13.13
C ILE A 176 -23.33 -22.53 -12.77
N GLY A 177 -24.31 -21.61 -12.70
CA GLY A 177 -25.72 -21.88 -12.45
C GLY A 177 -26.51 -22.22 -13.71
#